data_AF-A0A8J2I067-F1
#
_entry.id   AF-A0A8J2I067-F1
#
_cell.length_a   1.000
_cell.length_b   1.000
_cell.length_c   1.000
_cell.angle_alpha   90.00
_cell.angle_beta   90.00
_cell.angle_gamma   90.00
#
_symmetry.space_group_name_H-M   'P 1'
#
loop_
_entity.id
_entity.type
_entity.pdbx_description
1 polymer ?
#
loop_
_entity_poly.entity_id
_entity_poly.type
_entity_poly.pdbx_seq_one_letter_code
_entity_poly.pdbx_strand_id
1 'polypeptide(L)'
;MMLLPSLLAVLVHLTSWTPPVAASLRITTDHHSFGGVNYPQLQFFTPQHRDDSIREIVKSGARVIRLFIRPDQQHLDPEGELGGFDKSLLDQFDDTLAAIHHLSKGQLKVIIAPHDAHALRGSNGVPCDAYCQKLDGAFLDFYSSEEYRNLYKTRLEVFFKHYPSKNFDGRSWSELSEVILGVDLQNQPFSGISPIPSGFCNDHGRCDYVPKKKKKSMGPGGARGKRNTRIAGVPKGHERGPAKVRDEAMRINIPKDKVVETGGPAATA
;
A
#
# COMPACT_ATOMS: atom_id res chain seq x y z
N MET A 1 -8.26 -12.48 75.22
CA MET A 1 -8.24 -11.51 74.11
C MET A 1 -6.81 -11.44 73.57
N MET A 2 -6.32 -12.46 72.85
CA MET A 2 -6.51 -12.78 71.43
C MET A 2 -5.91 -11.75 70.46
N LEU A 3 -4.68 -12.07 70.02
CA LEU A 3 -4.22 -12.16 68.62
C LEU A 3 -4.66 -11.02 67.68
N LEU A 4 -3.87 -9.96 67.48
CA LEU A 4 -4.06 -9.08 66.31
C LEU A 4 -2.89 -8.15 65.83
N PRO A 5 -1.59 -8.36 66.11
CA PRO A 5 -0.58 -7.60 65.36
C PRO A 5 0.54 -8.48 64.81
N SER A 6 0.25 -9.47 63.96
CA SER A 6 1.31 -10.21 63.24
C SER A 6 0.95 -10.67 61.83
N LEU A 7 -0.21 -10.28 61.28
CA LEU A 7 -0.64 -10.74 59.95
C LEU A 7 -0.44 -9.73 58.81
N LEU A 8 -0.12 -8.46 59.11
CA LEU A 8 0.07 -7.44 58.06
C LEU A 8 1.49 -7.31 57.52
N ALA A 9 2.50 -7.94 58.13
CA ALA A 9 3.90 -7.81 57.69
C ALA A 9 4.31 -8.82 56.60
N VAL A 10 3.48 -9.82 56.28
CA VAL A 10 3.84 -10.90 55.33
C VAL A 10 3.28 -10.67 53.92
N LEU A 11 2.28 -9.79 53.74
CA LEU A 11 1.64 -9.54 52.44
C LEU A 11 2.33 -8.47 51.57
N VAL A 12 3.33 -7.76 52.08
CA VAL A 12 4.04 -6.68 51.34
C VAL A 12 5.38 -7.16 50.72
N HIS A 13 5.74 -8.43 50.89
CA HIS A 13 7.01 -8.98 50.38
C HIS A 13 6.91 -9.94 49.18
N LEU A 14 5.72 -10.08 48.57
CA LEU A 14 5.55 -10.93 47.37
C LEU A 14 5.39 -10.15 46.06
N THR A 15 5.40 -8.82 46.06
CA THR A 15 5.15 -8.02 44.84
C THR A 15 6.38 -7.34 44.24
N SER A 16 7.58 -7.48 44.84
CA SER A 16 8.76 -6.71 44.39
C SER A 16 9.83 -7.49 43.63
N TRP A 17 9.63 -8.79 43.34
CA TRP A 17 10.70 -9.66 42.81
C TRP A 17 10.40 -10.31 41.46
N THR A 18 9.59 -9.65 40.63
CA THR A 18 9.70 -9.85 39.18
C THR A 18 9.97 -8.48 38.56
N PRO A 19 11.15 -8.27 37.92
CA PRO A 19 11.25 -7.12 37.02
C PRO A 19 10.11 -7.27 36.00
N PRO A 20 9.40 -6.18 35.63
CA PRO A 20 8.51 -6.25 34.50
C PRO A 20 9.36 -6.69 33.31
N VAL A 21 9.24 -7.95 32.92
CA VAL A 21 9.74 -8.45 31.65
C VAL A 21 8.77 -7.89 30.63
N ALA A 22 8.90 -6.59 30.35
CA ALA A 22 8.63 -6.07 29.04
C ALA A 22 9.69 -6.73 28.15
N ALA A 23 9.44 -7.99 27.78
CA ALA A 23 10.09 -8.61 26.64
C ALA A 23 9.65 -7.75 25.46
N SER A 24 10.40 -6.68 25.23
CA SER A 24 10.50 -6.03 23.97
C SER A 24 11.10 -7.08 23.05
N LEU A 25 10.24 -7.98 22.57
CA LEU A 25 10.47 -8.82 21.40
C LEU A 25 10.48 -7.87 20.18
N ARG A 26 11.37 -6.88 20.24
CA ARG A 26 11.87 -6.20 19.06
C ARG A 26 12.54 -7.31 18.30
N ILE A 27 12.04 -7.55 17.10
CA ILE A 27 12.71 -8.34 16.08
C ILE A 27 14.13 -7.76 15.96
N THR A 28 15.11 -8.36 16.65
CA THR A 28 16.52 -8.00 16.56
C THR A 28 17.06 -8.69 15.33
N THR A 29 16.78 -8.12 14.17
CA THR A 29 17.35 -8.59 12.90
C THR A 29 18.38 -7.58 12.45
N ASP A 30 19.59 -8.03 12.18
CA ASP A 30 20.65 -7.23 11.55
C ASP A 30 20.26 -6.73 10.15
N HIS A 31 19.14 -7.22 9.60
CA HIS A 31 18.58 -6.84 8.31
C HIS A 31 17.07 -6.54 8.42
N HIS A 32 16.64 -5.38 7.91
CA HIS A 32 15.24 -4.93 7.88
C HIS A 32 14.36 -5.64 6.82
N SER A 33 14.77 -6.82 6.36
CA SER A 33 14.03 -7.60 5.37
C SER A 33 13.06 -8.57 6.05
N PHE A 34 11.94 -8.87 5.41
CA PHE A 34 10.96 -9.81 5.93
C PHE A 34 10.45 -10.76 4.84
N GLY A 35 10.17 -12.00 5.23
CA GLY A 35 9.32 -12.91 4.48
C GLY A 35 7.89 -12.81 5.01
N GLY A 36 6.90 -12.88 4.13
CA GLY A 36 5.49 -12.75 4.52
C GLY A 36 4.52 -13.42 3.56
N VAL A 37 3.26 -13.40 3.94
CA VAL A 37 2.15 -14.00 3.18
C VAL A 37 1.05 -12.99 2.94
N ASN A 38 0.36 -13.09 1.80
CA ASN A 38 -0.92 -12.41 1.60
C ASN A 38 -2.03 -13.33 2.09
N TYR A 39 -2.86 -12.85 3.02
CA TYR A 39 -3.97 -13.63 3.57
C TYR A 39 -5.22 -12.75 3.70
N PRO A 40 -5.82 -12.34 2.57
CA PRO A 40 -6.79 -11.23 2.53
C PRO A 40 -8.02 -11.38 3.43
N GLN A 41 -8.45 -12.62 3.69
CA GLN A 41 -9.69 -12.96 4.37
C GLN A 41 -9.48 -13.64 5.74
N LEU A 42 -8.27 -13.60 6.30
CA LEU A 42 -7.95 -14.31 7.55
C LEU A 42 -8.93 -13.95 8.68
N GLN A 43 -9.38 -12.69 8.71
CA GLN A 43 -10.31 -12.17 9.70
C GLN A 43 -11.72 -12.77 9.67
N PHE A 44 -12.12 -13.36 8.54
CA PHE A 44 -13.47 -13.92 8.36
C PHE A 44 -13.55 -15.41 8.67
N PHE A 45 -12.42 -16.05 8.98
CA PHE A 45 -12.41 -17.43 9.42
C PHE A 45 -13.03 -17.57 10.81
N THR A 46 -13.59 -18.75 11.08
CA THR A 46 -13.97 -19.11 12.45
C THR A 46 -12.75 -18.99 13.37
N PRO A 47 -12.92 -18.63 14.66
CA PRO A 47 -11.78 -18.41 15.56
C PRO A 47 -10.79 -19.58 15.57
N GLN A 48 -11.30 -20.82 15.60
CA GLN A 48 -10.45 -22.01 15.55
C GLN A 48 -9.65 -22.10 14.24
N HIS A 49 -10.30 -21.93 13.09
CA HIS A 49 -9.61 -22.04 11.80
C HIS A 49 -8.61 -20.90 11.57
N ARG A 50 -8.95 -19.68 12.00
CA ARG A 50 -8.05 -18.52 12.00
C ARG A 50 -6.81 -18.80 12.84
N ASP A 51 -7.00 -19.25 14.08
CA ASP A 51 -5.91 -19.49 15.02
C ASP A 51 -4.99 -20.62 14.55
N ASP A 52 -5.55 -21.70 13.99
CA ASP A 52 -4.77 -22.80 13.39
C ASP A 52 -3.97 -22.30 12.19
N SER A 53 -4.57 -21.48 11.32
CA SER A 53 -3.87 -20.86 10.19
C SER A 53 -2.72 -19.96 10.65
N ILE A 54 -2.93 -19.14 11.69
CA ILE A 54 -1.89 -18.30 12.28
C ILE A 54 -0.73 -19.16 12.81
N ARG A 55 -1.02 -20.27 13.51
CA ARG A 55 0.02 -21.18 14.03
C ARG A 55 0.83 -21.80 12.90
N GLU A 56 0.21 -22.19 11.78
CA GLU A 56 0.95 -22.70 10.62
C GLU A 56 1.81 -21.62 9.96
N ILE A 57 1.32 -20.37 9.86
CA ILE A 57 2.12 -19.25 9.37
C ILE A 57 3.34 -19.01 10.28
N VAL A 58 3.18 -19.06 11.60
CA VAL A 58 4.29 -18.96 12.56
C VAL A 58 5.30 -20.08 12.33
N LYS A 59 4.84 -21.33 12.17
CA LYS A 59 5.72 -22.49 11.91
C LYS A 59 6.49 -22.37 10.59
N SER A 60 5.91 -21.72 9.58
CA SER A 60 6.59 -21.50 8.28
C SER A 60 7.77 -20.53 8.34
N GLY A 61 7.90 -19.75 9.43
CA GLY A 61 8.94 -18.73 9.59
C GLY A 61 8.60 -17.39 8.93
N ALA A 62 7.40 -17.22 8.37
CA ALA A 62 6.91 -15.92 7.94
C ALA A 62 6.91 -14.92 9.11
N ARG A 63 7.12 -13.63 8.80
CA ARG A 63 7.18 -12.52 9.77
C ARG A 63 6.09 -11.47 9.55
N VAL A 64 5.45 -11.48 8.38
CA VAL A 64 4.41 -10.50 8.02
C VAL A 64 3.21 -11.19 7.38
N ILE A 65 2.00 -10.78 7.78
CA ILE A 65 0.74 -11.12 7.11
C ILE A 65 0.18 -9.84 6.48
N ARG A 66 -0.23 -9.88 5.21
CA ARG A 66 -0.98 -8.79 4.57
C ARG A 66 -2.48 -9.09 4.57
N LEU A 67 -3.26 -8.27 5.27
CA LEU A 67 -4.72 -8.36 5.41
C LEU A 67 -5.41 -7.27 4.58
N PHE A 68 -6.61 -7.57 4.07
CA PHE A 68 -7.36 -6.64 3.22
C PHE A 68 -8.68 -6.27 3.92
N ILE A 69 -9.01 -4.99 3.95
CA ILE A 69 -10.34 -4.50 4.33
C ILE A 69 -11.08 -4.17 3.03
N ARG A 70 -11.99 -5.07 2.64
CA ARG A 70 -12.81 -4.95 1.43
C ARG A 70 -14.04 -5.88 1.57
N PRO A 71 -15.09 -5.70 0.76
CA PRO A 71 -16.18 -6.66 0.71
C PRO A 71 -15.77 -7.95 -0.01
N ASP A 72 -16.51 -9.02 0.24
CA ASP A 72 -16.53 -10.24 -0.57
C ASP A 72 -17.98 -10.78 -0.68
N GLN A 73 -18.15 -11.99 -1.24
CA GLN A 73 -19.48 -12.56 -1.47
C GLN A 73 -20.30 -12.78 -0.18
N GLN A 74 -19.65 -12.93 0.96
CA GLN A 74 -20.25 -13.29 2.24
C GLN A 74 -20.11 -12.19 3.29
N HIS A 75 -19.20 -11.24 3.09
CA HIS A 75 -18.86 -10.20 4.06
C HIS A 75 -18.96 -8.81 3.43
N LEU A 76 -19.61 -7.89 4.16
CA LEU A 76 -19.73 -6.49 3.75
C LEU A 76 -18.42 -5.72 4.00
N ASP A 77 -18.28 -4.59 3.33
CA ASP A 77 -17.23 -3.62 3.69
C ASP A 77 -17.62 -2.92 5.01
N PRO A 78 -16.67 -2.61 5.91
CA PRO A 78 -16.95 -1.80 7.09
C PRO A 78 -17.52 -0.42 6.78
N GLU A 79 -17.35 0.11 5.57
CA GLU A 79 -18.02 1.32 5.08
C GLU A 79 -19.10 0.94 4.06
N GLY A 80 -20.26 0.47 4.55
CA GLY A 80 -21.37 0.06 3.71
C GLY A 80 -22.02 1.22 2.93
N GLU A 81 -21.93 2.42 3.47
CA GLU A 81 -22.27 3.69 2.83
C GLU A 81 -21.15 4.71 3.10
N LEU A 82 -20.94 5.69 2.20
CA LEU A 82 -19.85 6.65 2.33
C LEU A 82 -19.96 7.46 3.63
N GLY A 83 -18.94 7.33 4.50
CA GLY A 83 -18.92 7.95 5.82
C GLY A 83 -19.69 7.20 6.92
N GLY A 84 -20.38 6.10 6.59
CA GLY A 84 -21.07 5.23 7.55
C GLY A 84 -20.23 3.99 7.86
N PHE A 85 -19.76 3.85 9.10
CA PHE A 85 -18.81 2.80 9.48
C PHE A 85 -19.41 1.78 10.47
N ASP A 86 -19.37 0.51 10.10
CA ASP A 86 -19.78 -0.62 10.95
C ASP A 86 -18.63 -1.04 11.87
N LYS A 87 -18.76 -0.66 13.15
CA LYS A 87 -17.81 -1.02 14.19
C LYS A 87 -17.68 -2.54 14.37
N SER A 88 -18.76 -3.31 14.20
CA SER A 88 -18.73 -4.76 14.43
C SER A 88 -17.82 -5.48 13.43
N LEU A 89 -17.70 -4.97 12.21
CA LEU A 89 -16.75 -5.49 11.22
C LEU A 89 -15.31 -5.11 11.59
N LEU A 90 -15.07 -3.88 12.07
CA LEU A 90 -13.76 -3.47 12.59
C LEU A 90 -13.33 -4.30 13.81
N ASP A 91 -14.29 -4.68 14.68
CA ASP A 91 -14.04 -5.57 15.82
C ASP A 91 -13.53 -6.96 15.39
N GLN A 92 -13.94 -7.47 14.21
CA GLN A 92 -13.43 -8.74 13.68
C GLN A 92 -11.97 -8.63 13.21
N PHE A 93 -11.61 -7.51 12.57
CA PHE A 93 -10.22 -7.21 12.24
C PHE A 93 -9.37 -7.06 13.51
N ASP A 94 -9.91 -6.38 14.54
CA ASP A 94 -9.26 -6.21 15.83
C ASP A 94 -9.00 -7.55 16.54
N ASP A 95 -9.99 -8.46 16.54
CA ASP A 95 -9.84 -9.82 17.06
C ASP A 95 -8.74 -10.60 16.33
N THR A 96 -8.59 -10.34 15.03
CA THR A 96 -7.57 -10.98 14.20
C THR A 96 -6.18 -10.43 14.50
N LEU A 97 -6.04 -9.11 14.71
CA LEU A 97 -4.79 -8.50 15.17
C LEU A 97 -4.39 -9.06 16.55
N ALA A 98 -5.34 -9.16 17.47
CA ALA A 98 -5.12 -9.73 18.79
C ALA A 98 -4.66 -11.19 18.72
N ALA A 99 -5.33 -12.02 17.90
CA ALA A 99 -4.94 -13.40 17.69
C ALA A 99 -3.54 -13.53 17.08
N ILE A 100 -3.21 -12.74 16.06
CA ILE A 100 -1.87 -12.72 15.45
C ILE A 100 -0.81 -12.35 16.48
N HIS A 101 -1.04 -11.28 17.25
CA HIS A 101 -0.08 -10.84 18.26
C HIS A 101 0.12 -11.90 19.35
N HIS A 102 -0.98 -12.44 19.90
CA HIS A 102 -0.96 -13.42 20.98
C HIS A 102 -0.32 -14.76 20.56
N LEU A 103 -0.80 -15.35 19.45
CA LEU A 103 -0.35 -16.68 19.00
C LEU A 103 1.09 -16.66 18.46
N SER A 104 1.52 -15.55 17.86
CA SER A 104 2.90 -15.39 17.42
C SER A 104 3.85 -14.90 18.52
N LYS A 105 3.33 -14.52 19.69
CA LYS A 105 4.11 -13.86 20.76
C LYS A 105 4.85 -12.62 20.25
N GLY A 106 4.18 -11.82 19.42
CA GLY A 106 4.72 -10.60 18.80
C GLY A 106 5.73 -10.84 17.66
N GLN A 107 5.94 -12.09 17.22
CA GLN A 107 6.87 -12.40 16.12
C GLN A 107 6.31 -12.10 14.73
N LEU A 108 4.97 -12.04 14.60
CA LEU A 108 4.29 -11.64 13.37
C LEU A 108 3.82 -10.20 13.48
N LYS A 109 3.97 -9.46 12.38
CA LYS A 109 3.31 -8.18 12.17
C LYS A 109 2.36 -8.20 10.98
N VAL A 110 1.55 -7.16 10.85
CA VAL A 110 0.49 -7.06 9.85
C VAL A 110 0.69 -5.83 8.98
N ILE A 111 0.56 -6.02 7.67
CA ILE A 111 0.31 -4.92 6.73
C ILE A 111 -1.18 -4.91 6.43
N ILE A 112 -1.83 -3.77 6.61
CA ILE A 112 -3.28 -3.62 6.36
C ILE A 112 -3.47 -2.86 5.05
N ALA A 113 -4.17 -3.46 4.10
CA ALA A 113 -4.69 -2.76 2.93
C ALA A 113 -6.14 -2.34 3.22
N PRO A 114 -6.43 -1.07 3.55
CA PRO A 114 -7.75 -0.66 4.04
C PRO A 114 -8.81 -0.54 2.94
N HIS A 115 -8.45 -0.85 1.69
CA HIS A 115 -9.31 -0.79 0.52
C HIS A 115 -8.70 -1.58 -0.66
N ASP A 116 -9.48 -1.83 -1.71
CA ASP A 116 -9.07 -2.60 -2.89
C ASP A 116 -9.55 -1.93 -4.19
N ALA A 117 -8.67 -1.74 -5.18
CA ALA A 117 -9.04 -1.14 -6.46
C ALA A 117 -10.04 -1.99 -7.28
N HIS A 118 -10.21 -3.26 -6.93
CA HIS A 118 -11.24 -4.11 -7.53
C HIS A 118 -12.63 -3.84 -6.95
N ALA A 119 -12.73 -3.37 -5.70
CA ALA A 119 -13.99 -2.98 -5.06
C ALA A 119 -14.61 -1.75 -5.75
N LEU A 120 -13.78 -0.82 -6.22
CA LEU A 120 -14.18 0.36 -7.01
C LEU A 120 -14.94 0.06 -8.32
N ARG A 121 -14.95 -1.20 -8.77
CA ARG A 121 -15.54 -1.60 -10.06
C ARG A 121 -16.36 -2.88 -9.99
N GLY A 122 -16.44 -3.54 -8.85
CA GLY A 122 -17.03 -4.87 -8.77
C GLY A 122 -16.31 -5.91 -9.65
N SER A 123 -14.98 -5.96 -9.62
CA SER A 123 -14.16 -6.78 -10.53
C SER A 123 -13.35 -7.85 -9.82
N ASN A 124 -12.81 -8.84 -10.56
CA ASN A 124 -11.94 -9.89 -10.01
C ASN A 124 -12.54 -10.64 -8.80
N GLY A 125 -13.86 -10.89 -8.84
CA GLY A 125 -14.60 -11.54 -7.75
C GLY A 125 -14.81 -10.68 -6.51
N VAL A 126 -14.48 -9.38 -6.56
CA VAL A 126 -14.71 -8.41 -5.48
C VAL A 126 -16.00 -7.66 -5.76
N PRO A 127 -16.97 -7.59 -4.83
CA PRO A 127 -18.18 -6.79 -5.00
C PRO A 127 -17.91 -5.29 -5.09
N CYS A 128 -18.87 -4.57 -5.67
CA CYS A 128 -18.89 -3.12 -5.76
C CYS A 128 -19.17 -2.52 -4.37
N ASP A 129 -18.26 -1.68 -3.87
CA ASP A 129 -18.39 -1.01 -2.57
C ASP A 129 -19.11 0.35 -2.67
N ALA A 130 -19.20 1.07 -1.56
CA ALA A 130 -19.88 2.38 -1.49
C ALA A 130 -19.26 3.42 -2.45
N TYR A 131 -17.93 3.40 -2.63
CA TYR A 131 -17.24 4.26 -3.59
C TYR A 131 -17.65 3.90 -5.02
N CYS A 132 -17.58 2.62 -5.37
CA CYS A 132 -17.99 2.10 -6.67
C CYS A 132 -19.43 2.51 -7.04
N GLN A 133 -20.36 2.38 -6.10
CA GLN A 133 -21.77 2.76 -6.30
C GLN A 133 -21.92 4.25 -6.57
N LYS A 134 -21.18 5.10 -5.84
CA LYS A 134 -21.22 6.56 -6.01
C LYS A 134 -20.53 7.03 -7.29
N LEU A 135 -19.44 6.37 -7.69
CA LEU A 135 -18.65 6.68 -8.88
C LEU A 135 -19.38 6.33 -10.19
N ASP A 136 -20.39 5.45 -10.15
CA ASP A 136 -21.21 5.06 -11.31
C ASP A 136 -20.36 4.71 -12.56
N GLY A 137 -19.33 3.89 -12.35
CA GLY A 137 -18.41 3.45 -13.40
C GLY A 137 -17.25 4.43 -13.71
N ALA A 138 -17.28 5.66 -13.22
CA ALA A 138 -16.19 6.64 -13.34
C ALA A 138 -15.07 6.42 -12.31
N PHE A 139 -14.63 5.17 -12.12
CA PHE A 139 -13.76 4.79 -10.99
C PHE A 139 -12.42 5.54 -10.88
N LEU A 140 -11.94 6.14 -11.98
CA LEU A 140 -10.73 6.99 -11.97
C LEU A 140 -10.92 8.25 -11.13
N ASP A 141 -12.16 8.71 -10.95
CA ASP A 141 -12.48 9.89 -10.14
C ASP A 141 -12.18 9.67 -8.66
N PHE A 142 -12.12 8.41 -8.20
CA PHE A 142 -11.61 8.07 -6.88
C PHE A 142 -10.19 8.66 -6.62
N TYR A 143 -9.35 8.70 -7.66
CA TYR A 143 -7.97 9.17 -7.56
C TYR A 143 -7.81 10.66 -7.87
N SER A 144 -8.68 11.23 -8.71
CA SER A 144 -8.53 12.61 -9.22
C SER A 144 -9.41 13.63 -8.48
N SER A 145 -10.58 13.24 -7.97
CA SER A 145 -11.52 14.14 -7.32
C SER A 145 -11.12 14.45 -5.88
N GLU A 146 -11.25 15.71 -5.49
CA GLU A 146 -11.07 16.13 -4.09
C GLU A 146 -12.12 15.51 -3.16
N GLU A 147 -13.36 15.33 -3.62
CA GLU A 147 -14.44 14.72 -2.85
C GLU A 147 -14.04 13.31 -2.37
N TYR A 148 -13.70 12.42 -3.31
CA TYR A 148 -13.34 11.03 -2.98
C TYR A 148 -12.03 10.94 -2.19
N ARG A 149 -11.07 11.84 -2.44
CA ARG A 149 -9.85 11.93 -1.62
C ARG A 149 -10.18 12.28 -0.17
N ASN A 150 -11.13 13.18 0.07
CA ASN A 150 -11.53 13.57 1.42
C ASN A 150 -12.35 12.47 2.11
N LEU A 151 -13.29 11.83 1.40
CA LEU A 151 -14.01 10.66 1.91
C LEU A 151 -13.04 9.53 2.29
N TYR A 152 -12.06 9.24 1.43
CA TYR A 152 -11.08 8.20 1.71
C TYR A 152 -10.16 8.54 2.89
N LYS A 153 -9.78 9.81 3.06
CA LYS A 153 -9.08 10.25 4.28
C LYS A 153 -9.93 10.00 5.51
N THR A 154 -11.22 10.32 5.49
CA THR A 154 -12.13 10.04 6.61
C THR A 154 -12.15 8.55 6.95
N ARG A 155 -12.24 7.66 5.96
CA ARG A 155 -12.11 6.21 6.18
C ARG A 155 -10.82 5.84 6.91
N LEU A 156 -9.67 6.35 6.44
CA LEU A 156 -8.38 6.09 7.07
C LEU A 156 -8.32 6.64 8.50
N GLU A 157 -8.86 7.84 8.76
CA GLU A 157 -8.90 8.40 10.11
C GLU A 157 -9.80 7.60 11.05
N VAL A 158 -10.96 7.14 10.57
CA VAL A 158 -11.85 6.29 11.36
C VAL A 158 -11.15 5.00 11.72
N PHE A 159 -10.57 4.27 10.76
CA PHE A 159 -9.95 2.98 11.03
C PHE A 159 -8.72 3.09 11.92
N PHE A 160 -7.84 4.07 11.67
CA PHE A 160 -6.54 4.10 12.31
C PHE A 160 -6.44 5.03 13.52
N LYS A 161 -7.24 6.09 13.59
CA LYS A 161 -7.17 7.09 14.68
C LYS A 161 -8.35 7.01 15.64
N HIS A 162 -9.56 6.84 15.12
CA HIS A 162 -10.77 7.00 15.93
C HIS A 162 -11.41 5.70 16.40
N TYR A 163 -11.18 4.58 15.71
CA TYR A 163 -11.62 3.27 16.16
C TYR A 163 -10.88 2.89 17.47
N PRO A 164 -11.61 2.73 18.59
CA PRO A 164 -11.02 2.33 19.86
C PRO A 164 -10.91 0.81 19.89
N SER A 165 -9.68 0.29 19.80
CA SER A 165 -9.44 -1.14 19.81
C SER A 165 -9.98 -1.79 21.09
N LYS A 166 -10.82 -2.82 20.93
CA LYS A 166 -11.35 -3.56 22.09
C LYS A 166 -10.32 -4.52 22.69
N ASN A 167 -9.32 -4.96 21.92
CA ASN A 167 -8.30 -5.90 22.36
C ASN A 167 -6.98 -5.24 22.80
N PHE A 168 -6.84 -3.92 22.61
CA PHE A 168 -5.61 -3.18 22.91
C PHE A 168 -5.87 -1.95 23.80
N ASP A 169 -6.70 -2.11 24.83
CA ASP A 169 -7.00 -1.10 25.87
C ASP A 169 -7.57 0.22 25.33
N GLY A 170 -8.37 0.16 24.26
CA GLY A 170 -8.97 1.33 23.62
C GLY A 170 -7.99 2.16 22.79
N ARG A 171 -6.71 1.76 22.67
CA ARG A 171 -5.73 2.45 21.84
C ARG A 171 -6.15 2.44 20.38
N SER A 172 -5.73 3.48 19.67
CA SER A 172 -5.96 3.58 18.23
C SER A 172 -5.05 2.58 17.50
N TRP A 173 -5.49 2.05 16.36
CA TRP A 173 -4.65 1.18 15.54
C TRP A 173 -3.35 1.86 15.08
N SER A 174 -3.33 3.19 14.97
CA SER A 174 -2.12 3.96 14.66
C SER A 174 -1.01 3.85 15.71
N GLU A 175 -1.35 3.43 16.93
CA GLU A 175 -0.40 3.27 18.04
C GLU A 175 0.07 1.82 18.22
N LEU A 176 -0.52 0.85 17.50
CA LEU A 176 -0.30 -0.58 17.70
C LEU A 176 0.92 -1.12 16.93
N SER A 177 2.05 -0.46 17.06
CA SER A 177 3.30 -0.84 16.37
C SER A 177 3.82 -2.24 16.76
N GLU A 178 3.35 -2.79 17.87
CA GLU A 178 3.62 -4.17 18.33
C GLU A 178 3.00 -5.25 17.43
N VAL A 179 2.00 -4.90 16.61
CA VAL A 179 1.33 -5.84 15.70
C VAL A 179 1.14 -5.29 14.29
N ILE A 180 0.98 -3.98 14.10
CA ILE A 180 0.87 -3.36 12.78
C ILE A 180 2.26 -2.90 12.32
N LEU A 181 2.71 -3.45 11.19
CA LEU A 181 3.95 -3.04 10.51
C LEU A 181 3.73 -1.79 9.66
N GLY A 182 2.58 -1.70 8.98
CA GLY A 182 2.30 -0.59 8.08
C GLY A 182 0.93 -0.67 7.41
N VAL A 183 0.60 0.41 6.71
CA VAL A 183 -0.64 0.55 5.94
C VAL A 183 -0.29 0.62 4.46
N ASP A 184 -0.85 -0.30 3.69
CA ASP A 184 -0.78 -0.30 2.23
C ASP A 184 -2.02 0.41 1.70
N LEU A 185 -1.89 1.67 1.27
CA LEU A 185 -3.02 2.57 1.04
C LEU A 185 -4.15 1.99 0.19
N GLN A 186 -3.89 1.07 -0.73
CA GLN A 186 -4.92 0.35 -1.46
C GLN A 186 -4.33 -0.92 -2.05
N ASN A 187 -5.07 -2.03 -2.07
CA ASN A 187 -4.67 -3.18 -2.87
C ASN A 187 -4.74 -2.87 -4.37
N GLN A 188 -3.60 -2.99 -5.05
CA GLN A 188 -3.42 -2.82 -6.50
C GLN A 188 -4.04 -1.55 -7.09
N PRO A 189 -3.64 -0.34 -6.63
CA PRO A 189 -4.13 0.90 -7.21
C PRO A 189 -3.88 0.92 -8.72
N PHE A 190 -4.83 1.45 -9.48
CA PHE A 190 -4.79 1.47 -10.95
C PHE A 190 -4.74 0.08 -11.63
N SER A 191 -5.12 -1.00 -10.93
CA SER A 191 -5.24 -2.33 -11.54
C SER A 191 -6.19 -2.31 -12.74
N GLY A 192 -5.84 -2.99 -13.84
CA GLY A 192 -6.67 -3.08 -15.04
C GLY A 192 -6.80 -1.76 -15.82
N ILE A 193 -5.99 -0.73 -15.51
CA ILE A 193 -5.94 0.48 -16.30
C ILE A 193 -4.84 0.35 -17.34
N SER A 194 -5.23 0.14 -18.59
CA SER A 194 -4.30 0.17 -19.72
C SER A 194 -5.03 0.60 -21.00
N PRO A 195 -4.55 1.63 -21.70
CA PRO A 195 -3.50 2.59 -21.30
C PRO A 195 -3.94 3.47 -20.10
N ILE A 196 -3.06 3.80 -19.15
CA ILE A 196 -3.35 4.74 -18.03
C ILE A 196 -3.56 6.14 -18.60
N PRO A 197 -4.78 6.72 -18.67
CA PRO A 197 -5.09 7.99 -19.35
C PRO A 197 -4.45 9.24 -18.70
N SER A 198 -3.21 9.18 -18.21
CA SER A 198 -2.36 10.35 -18.01
C SER A 198 -1.80 10.81 -19.37
N GLY A 199 -2.66 11.39 -20.20
CA GLY A 199 -2.25 12.03 -21.45
C GLY A 199 -1.64 13.41 -21.20
N PHE A 200 -0.54 13.49 -20.43
CA PHE A 200 0.25 14.71 -20.44
C PHE A 200 1.10 14.71 -21.71
N CYS A 201 0.81 15.64 -22.61
CA CYS A 201 1.71 16.02 -23.67
C CYS A 201 2.40 17.29 -23.20
N ASN A 202 3.72 17.31 -23.16
CA ASN A 202 4.43 18.57 -22.91
C ASN A 202 4.26 19.52 -24.11
N ASP A 203 4.63 20.80 -23.95
CA ASP A 203 4.58 21.83 -24.99
C ASP A 203 5.42 21.49 -26.25
N HIS A 204 6.24 20.45 -26.18
CA HIS A 204 7.05 19.93 -27.28
C HIS A 204 6.41 18.74 -28.01
N GLY A 205 5.15 18.41 -27.71
CA GLY A 205 4.41 17.34 -28.38
C GLY A 205 4.88 15.93 -28.04
N ARG A 206 5.65 15.75 -26.95
CA ARG A 206 5.94 14.42 -26.38
C ARG A 206 4.84 14.09 -25.39
N CYS A 207 4.01 13.14 -25.78
CA CYS A 207 3.03 12.54 -24.89
C CYS A 207 3.64 11.32 -24.20
N ASP A 208 3.23 11.03 -22.98
CA ASP A 208 3.64 9.83 -22.21
C ASP A 208 3.21 8.49 -22.86
N TYR A 209 2.57 8.56 -24.03
CA TYR A 209 2.24 7.43 -24.86
C TYR A 209 3.05 7.38 -26.13
N VAL A 210 3.56 6.18 -26.42
CA VAL A 210 3.91 5.81 -27.78
C VAL A 210 2.60 5.78 -28.59
N PRO A 211 2.39 6.65 -29.59
CA PRO A 211 1.21 6.57 -30.42
C PRO A 211 1.13 5.15 -30.97
N LYS A 212 -0.05 4.51 -30.85
CA LYS A 212 -0.31 3.16 -31.39
C LYS A 212 0.33 3.13 -32.77
N LYS A 213 1.46 2.42 -32.93
CA LYS A 213 2.08 2.25 -34.24
C LYS A 213 0.97 1.69 -35.10
N LYS A 214 0.49 2.46 -36.09
CA LYS A 214 -0.46 1.96 -37.09
C LYS A 214 0.11 0.61 -37.52
N LYS A 215 -0.61 -0.49 -37.26
CA LYS A 215 -0.19 -1.82 -37.70
C LYS A 215 0.02 -1.69 -39.20
N LYS A 216 1.29 -1.65 -39.64
CA LYS A 216 1.58 -1.84 -41.05
C LYS A 216 1.04 -3.22 -41.38
N SER A 217 0.15 -3.31 -42.37
CA SER A 217 -0.37 -4.58 -42.84
C SER A 217 0.81 -5.43 -43.32
N MET A 218 1.31 -6.31 -42.48
CA MET A 218 2.22 -7.37 -42.87
C MET A 218 1.37 -8.53 -43.38
N GLY A 219 0.69 -8.30 -44.49
CA GLY A 219 0.03 -9.32 -45.29
C GLY A 219 0.69 -9.38 -46.67
N PRO A 220 0.55 -10.50 -47.40
CA PRO A 220 1.06 -10.62 -48.77
C PRO A 220 0.35 -9.57 -49.65
N GLY A 221 1.02 -8.44 -49.88
CA GLY A 221 0.47 -7.28 -50.61
C GLY A 221 0.68 -5.92 -49.93
N GLY A 222 0.97 -5.86 -48.63
CA GLY A 222 1.12 -4.59 -47.88
C GLY A 222 2.45 -3.84 -48.09
N ALA A 223 3.40 -4.44 -48.81
CA ALA A 223 4.75 -3.91 -49.02
C ALA A 223 5.01 -3.41 -50.46
N ARG A 224 4.00 -2.86 -51.16
CA ARG A 224 4.22 -2.01 -52.34
C ARG A 224 4.37 -0.52 -51.95
N GLY A 225 5.11 -0.26 -50.88
CA GLY A 225 5.55 1.08 -50.52
C GLY A 225 6.74 1.49 -51.40
N LYS A 226 6.57 2.56 -52.19
CA LYS A 226 7.55 3.17 -53.09
C LYS A 226 8.97 3.14 -52.51
N ARG A 227 9.86 2.31 -53.08
CA ARG A 227 11.23 2.11 -52.58
C ARG A 227 12.22 3.25 -52.88
N ASN A 228 11.83 4.32 -53.57
CA ASN A 228 12.76 5.32 -54.10
C ASN A 228 12.34 6.79 -53.90
N THR A 229 11.60 7.13 -52.84
CA THR A 229 11.41 8.55 -52.48
C THR A 229 12.46 8.98 -51.45
N ARG A 230 13.35 9.89 -51.84
CA ARG A 230 14.34 10.55 -50.97
C ARG A 230 13.60 11.28 -49.84
N ILE A 231 13.98 11.02 -48.59
CA ILE A 231 13.46 11.77 -47.44
C ILE A 231 14.11 13.16 -47.46
N ALA A 232 13.31 14.22 -47.49
CA ALA A 232 13.82 15.59 -47.45
C ALA A 232 14.61 15.82 -46.15
N GLY A 233 15.83 16.35 -46.27
CA GLY A 233 16.73 16.60 -45.14
C GLY A 233 17.78 15.51 -44.85
N VAL A 234 17.77 14.36 -45.56
CA VAL A 234 18.81 13.32 -45.38
C VAL A 234 19.99 13.55 -46.33
N PRO A 235 21.24 13.68 -45.82
CA PRO A 235 22.45 13.76 -46.63
C PRO A 235 22.65 12.51 -47.49
N LYS A 236 23.17 12.71 -48.71
CA LYS A 236 23.39 11.66 -49.71
C LYS A 236 24.37 10.61 -49.16
N GLY A 237 24.04 9.32 -49.24
CA GLY A 237 24.86 8.22 -48.70
C GLY A 237 24.43 7.67 -47.34
N HIS A 238 23.47 8.31 -46.68
CA HIS A 238 22.88 7.86 -45.40
C HIS A 238 21.49 7.23 -45.59
N GLU A 239 21.10 6.88 -46.82
CA GLU A 239 19.75 6.38 -47.11
C GLU A 239 19.50 4.92 -46.71
N ARG A 240 20.51 4.18 -46.21
CA ARG A 240 20.37 2.77 -45.77
C ARG A 240 21.25 2.42 -44.57
N GLY A 241 20.64 1.74 -43.59
CA GLY A 241 21.31 1.07 -42.47
C GLY A 241 20.74 1.48 -41.11
N PRO A 242 20.58 0.57 -40.13
CA PRO A 242 20.27 0.96 -38.76
C PRO A 242 21.40 1.85 -38.25
N ALA A 243 21.04 2.98 -37.62
CA ALA A 243 22.00 3.77 -36.87
C ALA A 243 22.67 2.83 -35.87
N LYS A 244 23.93 2.46 -36.15
CA LYS A 244 24.71 1.62 -35.24
C LYS A 244 24.75 2.35 -33.91
N VAL A 245 24.25 1.68 -32.87
CA VAL A 245 24.51 2.08 -31.48
C VAL A 245 26.03 2.13 -31.36
N ARG A 246 26.58 3.30 -31.05
CA ARG A 246 27.98 3.40 -30.66
C ARG A 246 28.11 2.72 -29.31
N ASP A 247 29.01 1.77 -29.21
CA ASP A 247 29.43 1.04 -28.01
C ASP A 247 30.32 1.89 -27.09
N GLU A 248 30.65 3.10 -27.51
CA GLU A 248 31.39 4.10 -26.74
C GLU A 248 30.44 4.90 -25.83
N ALA A 249 30.74 4.93 -24.53
CA ALA A 249 30.01 5.78 -23.59
C ALA A 249 30.18 7.27 -23.96
N MET A 250 29.07 7.99 -24.13
CA MET A 250 29.12 9.45 -24.34
C MET A 250 29.82 10.11 -23.15
N ARG A 251 30.99 10.72 -23.40
CA ARG A 251 31.60 11.66 -22.45
C ARG A 251 30.75 12.92 -22.39
N ILE A 252 29.92 13.01 -21.36
CA ILE A 252 29.21 14.24 -21.01
C ILE A 252 30.24 15.19 -20.37
N ASN A 253 30.58 16.26 -21.08
CA ASN A 253 31.41 17.32 -20.53
C ASN A 253 30.50 18.26 -19.72
N ILE A 254 30.35 17.98 -18.43
CA ILE A 254 29.56 18.83 -17.52
C ILE A 254 30.39 20.11 -17.29
N PRO A 255 29.90 21.30 -17.67
CA PRO A 255 30.55 22.55 -17.33
C PRO A 255 30.69 22.63 -15.80
N LYS A 256 31.89 22.92 -15.31
CA LYS A 256 32.08 23.19 -13.88
C LYS A 256 31.46 24.55 -13.59
N ASP A 257 30.30 24.55 -12.95
CA ASP A 257 29.69 25.77 -12.45
C ASP A 257 30.66 26.44 -11.47
N LYS A 258 31.02 27.70 -11.76
CA LYS A 258 31.70 28.56 -10.79
C LYS A 258 30.65 29.00 -9.78
N VAL A 259 30.88 28.68 -8.52
CA VAL A 259 30.10 29.25 -7.41
C VAL A 259 30.29 30.76 -7.43
N VAL A 260 29.22 31.49 -7.73
CA VAL A 260 29.16 32.94 -7.60
C VAL A 260 28.50 33.24 -6.27
N GLU A 261 29.18 34.03 -5.45
CA GLU A 261 28.75 34.42 -4.12
C GLU A 261 27.49 35.31 -4.23
N THR A 262 26.32 34.77 -3.89
CA THR A 262 25.09 35.55 -3.78
C THR A 262 25.03 36.20 -2.40
N GLY A 263 25.67 37.36 -2.29
CA GLY A 263 25.76 38.13 -1.05
C GLY A 263 26.19 39.58 -1.27
N GLY A 264 25.69 40.23 -2.31
CA GLY A 264 25.83 41.69 -2.45
C GLY A 264 24.76 42.42 -1.65
N PRO A 265 25.08 43.52 -0.95
CA PRO A 265 24.12 44.25 -0.12
C PRO A 265 22.99 44.82 -0.97
N ALA A 266 21.76 44.64 -0.51
CA ALA A 266 20.58 45.27 -1.08
C ALA A 266 20.72 46.81 -0.97
N ALA A 267 20.63 47.50 -2.12
CA ALA A 267 20.60 48.95 -2.14
C ALA A 267 19.35 49.45 -1.42
N THR A 268 19.54 50.12 -0.28
CA THR A 268 18.54 50.98 0.36
C THR A 268 18.52 52.34 -0.35
N ALA A 269 17.31 52.84 -0.61
CA ALA A 269 17.06 54.22 -1.02
C ALA A 269 17.47 55.23 0.07
#